data_AF-A0A7X3Y9N8-F1
#
_entry.id   AF-A0A7X3Y9N8-F1
#
_cell.length_a   1.000
_cell.length_b   1.000
_cell.length_c   1.000
_cell.angle_alpha   90.00
_cell.angle_beta   90.00
_cell.angle_gamma   90.00
#
_symmetry.space_group_name_H-M   'P 1'
#
loop_
_entity.id
_entity.type
_entity.pdbx_description
1 polymer ?
#
loop_
_entity_poly.entity_id
_entity_poly.type
_entity_poly.pdbx_seq_one_letter_code
_entity_poly.pdbx_strand_id
1 'polypeptide(L)'
;MRDGPKNGSGGKVVPLFGPTAPGAPAPVRPERGGVPDDGERLKKQRQGHRERLRRHFLKNLHGDIRMRDYELLELLLFGAYPRRDVQQLARDLIETFGSLASVLAAEPAALLKVRDVGEAAVSLIKVAEALGVELAREGAVSGEVLGNYDAVIAYCRARMGRKPVEEFRVLFLDNRNRLLRDERQTTGTINHTPAYPREVCRRALEVGAVSIILVHNHPSGDPTPSRSDIETTRRIDAAAKTLGISVHDHLIVTRGETLSFKTKGLL
;
A
#
# COMPACT_ATOMS: atom_id res chain seq x y z
N MET A 1 50.54 66.34 -24.41
CA MET A 1 51.57 67.06 -25.19
C MET A 1 52.74 66.08 -25.33
N ARG A 2 53.13 65.52 -26.48
CA ARG A 2 53.20 65.97 -27.89
C ARG A 2 53.10 64.71 -28.77
N ASP A 3 52.22 64.65 -29.76
CA ASP A 3 52.41 65.08 -31.17
C ASP A 3 53.38 64.21 -32.00
N GLY A 4 52.78 63.43 -32.92
CA GLY A 4 53.18 63.31 -34.34
C GLY A 4 54.52 62.63 -34.68
N PRO A 5 54.76 62.27 -35.97
CA PRO A 5 54.20 62.92 -37.16
C PRO A 5 53.58 62.00 -38.23
N LYS A 6 52.91 62.68 -39.16
CA LYS A 6 52.29 62.22 -40.41
C LYS A 6 53.26 62.30 -41.61
N ASN A 7 52.73 61.80 -42.74
CA ASN A 7 52.99 62.09 -44.17
C ASN A 7 53.93 61.10 -44.85
N GLY A 8 53.71 60.66 -46.09
CA GLY A 8 52.77 60.98 -47.19
C GLY A 8 53.33 60.23 -48.41
N SER A 9 52.55 59.66 -49.33
CA SER A 9 52.10 60.23 -50.62
C SER A 9 51.79 59.02 -51.51
N GLY A 10 50.64 58.89 -52.16
CA GLY A 10 50.35 59.54 -53.45
C GLY A 10 50.44 58.51 -54.58
N GLY A 11 49.30 58.09 -55.16
CA GLY A 11 49.30 57.14 -56.29
C GLY A 11 47.92 56.77 -56.85
N LYS A 12 47.43 57.62 -57.76
CA LYS A 12 46.52 57.41 -58.93
C LYS A 12 45.22 56.58 -58.81
N VAL A 13 44.14 57.23 -59.27
CA VAL A 13 42.78 56.73 -59.57
C VAL A 13 42.67 56.39 -61.06
N VAL A 14 42.10 55.23 -61.45
CA VAL A 14 41.20 55.01 -62.61
C VAL A 14 40.39 53.70 -62.39
N PRO A 15 39.10 53.58 -62.80
CA PRO A 15 38.17 52.56 -62.29
C PRO A 15 38.04 51.34 -63.21
N LEU A 16 37.61 50.20 -62.65
CA LEU A 16 37.10 49.06 -63.41
C LEU A 16 35.78 48.58 -62.81
N PHE A 17 34.71 49.31 -63.12
CA PHE A 17 33.39 48.70 -63.20
C PHE A 17 33.28 48.00 -64.56
N GLY A 18 33.21 46.67 -64.51
CA GLY A 18 32.78 45.78 -65.59
C GLY A 18 31.72 44.82 -65.03
N PRO A 19 30.84 44.26 -65.88
CA PRO A 19 29.44 44.03 -65.57
C PRO A 19 29.16 42.87 -64.61
N THR A 20 28.12 43.05 -63.82
CA THR A 20 27.45 42.07 -62.95
C THR A 20 27.04 40.81 -63.71
N ALA A 21 27.65 39.68 -63.35
CA ALA A 21 27.15 38.35 -63.72
C ALA A 21 25.95 37.97 -62.80
N PRO A 22 24.93 37.25 -63.32
CA PRO A 22 23.71 36.98 -62.58
C PRO A 22 23.87 35.80 -61.61
N GLY A 23 23.44 36.02 -60.37
CA GLY A 23 22.80 35.02 -59.50
C GLY A 23 23.60 33.76 -59.15
N ALA A 24 24.55 33.87 -58.21
CA ALA A 24 24.92 32.72 -57.41
C ALA A 24 23.73 32.32 -56.51
N PRO A 25 23.27 31.06 -56.51
CA PRO A 25 22.20 30.64 -55.59
C PRO A 25 22.68 30.83 -54.16
N ALA A 26 21.84 31.48 -53.33
CA ALA A 26 22.09 31.63 -51.91
C ALA A 26 22.38 30.24 -51.29
N PRO A 27 23.33 30.13 -50.34
CA PRO A 27 23.57 28.86 -49.67
C PRO A 27 22.27 28.44 -48.98
N VAL A 28 21.72 27.31 -49.44
CA VAL A 28 20.59 26.65 -48.79
C VAL A 28 21.03 26.38 -47.36
N ARG A 29 20.48 27.15 -46.40
CA ARG A 29 20.62 26.82 -44.98
C ARG A 29 20.09 25.41 -44.84
N PRO A 30 20.83 24.45 -44.25
CA PRO A 30 20.27 23.16 -43.95
C PRO A 30 19.02 23.42 -43.11
N GLU A 31 17.88 22.91 -43.56
CA GLU A 31 16.68 22.90 -42.73
C GLU A 31 17.11 22.30 -41.39
N ARG A 32 16.95 23.09 -40.33
CA ARG A 32 17.06 22.54 -38.98
C ARG A 32 15.90 21.57 -38.86
N GLY A 33 16.12 20.31 -39.24
CA GLY A 33 15.26 19.21 -38.84
C GLY A 33 15.06 19.38 -37.35
N GLY A 34 13.81 19.67 -36.97
CA GLY A 34 13.47 19.94 -35.58
C GLY A 34 14.02 18.80 -34.75
N VAL A 35 14.92 19.14 -33.81
CA VAL A 35 15.27 18.21 -32.74
C VAL A 35 13.93 17.79 -32.15
N PRO A 36 13.57 16.49 -32.13
CA PRO A 36 12.30 16.10 -31.56
C PRO A 36 12.28 16.64 -30.14
N ASP A 37 11.27 17.45 -29.84
CA ASP A 37 11.08 18.05 -28.52
C ASP A 37 11.28 16.95 -27.47
N ASP A 38 12.33 17.07 -26.65
CA ASP A 38 12.65 16.08 -25.62
C ASP A 38 11.42 15.85 -24.72
N GLY A 39 10.55 16.87 -24.58
CA GLY A 39 9.24 16.78 -23.95
C GLY A 39 8.26 15.82 -24.63
N GLU A 40 8.13 15.83 -25.97
CA GLU A 40 7.30 14.88 -26.71
C GLU A 40 7.85 13.45 -26.65
N ARG A 41 9.18 13.28 -26.74
CA ARG A 41 9.83 11.97 -26.69
C ARG A 41 9.67 11.33 -25.30
N LEU A 42 9.82 12.10 -24.24
CA LEU A 42 9.56 11.68 -22.85
C LEU A 42 8.07 11.38 -22.60
N LYS A 43 7.14 12.17 -23.16
CA LYS A 43 5.70 11.88 -23.09
C LYS A 43 5.36 10.55 -23.79
N LYS A 44 5.91 10.29 -24.98
CA LYS A 44 5.67 9.07 -25.76
C LYS A 44 6.26 7.83 -25.07
N GLN A 45 7.44 7.95 -24.45
CA GLN A 45 8.04 6.89 -23.63
C GLN A 45 7.21 6.59 -22.38
N ARG A 46 6.73 7.63 -21.67
CA ARG A 46 5.87 7.49 -20.47
C ARG A 46 4.53 6.82 -20.78
N GLN A 47 3.88 7.23 -21.88
CA GLN A 47 2.64 6.61 -22.33
C GLN A 47 2.86 5.15 -22.71
N GLY A 48 3.96 4.85 -23.40
CA GLY A 48 4.36 3.48 -23.71
C GLY A 48 4.66 2.62 -22.49
N HIS A 49 5.22 3.18 -21.40
CA HIS A 49 5.47 2.43 -20.16
C HIS A 49 4.19 1.97 -19.47
N ARG A 50 3.23 2.87 -19.25
CA ARG A 50 1.94 2.51 -18.64
C ARG A 50 1.22 1.41 -19.44
N GLU A 51 1.15 1.56 -20.76
CA GLU A 51 0.49 0.57 -21.62
C GLU A 51 1.21 -0.77 -21.61
N ARG A 52 2.54 -0.77 -21.65
CA ARG A 52 3.38 -1.98 -21.51
C ARG A 52 3.14 -2.66 -20.17
N LEU A 53 3.10 -1.91 -19.07
CA LEU A 53 2.91 -2.46 -17.74
C LEU A 53 1.52 -3.07 -17.57
N ARG A 54 0.47 -2.41 -18.06
CA ARG A 54 -0.90 -2.95 -18.10
C ARG A 54 -0.97 -4.23 -18.93
N ARG A 55 -0.37 -4.23 -20.13
CA ARG A 55 -0.34 -5.40 -21.00
C ARG A 55 0.41 -6.56 -20.34
N HIS A 56 1.51 -6.28 -19.66
CA HIS A 56 2.27 -7.26 -18.91
C HIS A 56 1.44 -7.87 -17.77
N PHE A 57 0.73 -7.06 -16.98
CA PHE A 57 -0.17 -7.56 -15.94
C PHE A 57 -1.29 -8.44 -16.53
N LEU A 58 -2.01 -7.95 -17.54
CA LEU A 58 -3.13 -8.68 -18.15
C LEU A 58 -2.69 -10.00 -18.80
N LYS A 59 -1.51 -10.04 -19.41
CA LYS A 59 -0.97 -11.27 -20.03
C LYS A 59 -0.65 -12.36 -19.01
N ASN A 60 -0.36 -11.98 -17.76
CA ASN A 60 0.08 -12.91 -16.71
C ASN A 60 -0.99 -13.17 -15.63
N LEU A 61 -2.27 -12.82 -15.88
CA LEU A 61 -3.37 -12.98 -14.91
C LEU A 61 -3.62 -14.42 -14.45
N HIS A 62 -3.34 -15.40 -15.31
CA HIS A 62 -3.67 -16.81 -15.08
C HIS A 62 -2.46 -17.66 -14.61
N GLY A 63 -1.37 -17.01 -14.19
CA GLY A 63 -0.18 -17.68 -13.66
C GLY A 63 0.45 -16.86 -12.54
N ASP A 64 1.67 -17.25 -12.12
CA ASP A 64 2.42 -16.44 -11.16
C ASP A 64 2.66 -15.05 -11.72
N ILE A 65 2.05 -14.05 -11.09
CA ILE A 65 2.25 -12.65 -11.45
C ILE A 65 3.69 -12.29 -11.10
N ARG A 66 4.61 -12.44 -12.06
CA ARG A 66 6.04 -12.11 -11.93
C ARG A 66 6.27 -10.61 -12.07
N MET A 67 5.64 -9.84 -11.18
CA MET A 67 5.83 -8.40 -11.08
C MET A 67 6.43 -8.05 -9.73
N ARG A 68 7.25 -7.01 -9.70
CA ARG A 68 7.79 -6.47 -8.45
C ARG A 68 6.68 -5.73 -7.71
N ASP A 69 6.75 -5.71 -6.39
CA ASP A 69 5.79 -5.02 -5.51
C ASP A 69 5.49 -3.58 -5.96
N TYR A 70 6.53 -2.81 -6.30
CA TYR A 70 6.36 -1.42 -6.74
C TYR A 70 5.66 -1.32 -8.11
N GLU A 71 5.73 -2.35 -8.96
CA GLU A 71 5.06 -2.36 -10.27
C GLU A 71 3.56 -2.59 -10.13
N LEU A 72 3.15 -3.44 -9.18
CA LEU A 72 1.73 -3.58 -8.81
C LEU A 72 1.18 -2.29 -8.19
N LEU A 73 1.97 -1.65 -7.33
CA LEU A 73 1.62 -0.35 -6.77
C LEU A 73 1.55 0.74 -7.85
N GLU A 74 2.46 0.72 -8.82
CA GLU A 74 2.45 1.65 -9.96
C GLU A 74 1.13 1.52 -10.76
N LEU A 75 0.68 0.29 -11.04
CA LEU A 75 -0.59 0.03 -11.71
C LEU A 75 -1.80 0.57 -10.95
N LEU A 76 -1.81 0.42 -9.62
CA LEU A 76 -2.86 0.97 -8.76
C LEU A 76 -2.85 2.51 -8.82
N LEU A 77 -1.67 3.13 -8.66
CA LEU A 77 -1.49 4.58 -8.64
C LEU A 77 -1.80 5.25 -9.97
N PHE A 78 -1.78 4.51 -11.09
CA PHE A 78 -2.26 5.03 -12.36
C PHE A 78 -3.70 5.53 -12.32
N GLY A 79 -4.55 4.99 -11.43
CA GLY A 79 -5.92 5.48 -11.22
C GLY A 79 -5.97 6.87 -10.60
N ALA A 80 -5.06 7.17 -9.67
CA ALA A 80 -4.99 8.48 -9.00
C ALA A 80 -4.26 9.53 -9.85
N TYR A 81 -3.36 9.10 -10.74
CA TYR A 81 -2.52 10.01 -11.52
C TYR A 81 -2.56 9.71 -13.03
N PRO A 82 -3.62 10.14 -13.75
CA PRO A 82 -3.82 9.78 -15.16
C PRO A 82 -2.76 10.28 -16.14
N ARG A 83 -1.95 11.30 -15.81
CA ARG A 83 -0.97 11.90 -16.73
C ARG A 83 0.44 12.06 -16.14
N ARG A 84 0.70 11.43 -14.99
CA ARG A 84 1.98 11.51 -14.29
C ARG A 84 2.67 10.16 -14.31
N ASP A 85 4.00 10.18 -14.38
CA ASP A 85 4.82 9.01 -14.06
C ASP A 85 4.87 8.83 -12.55
N VAL A 86 4.44 7.65 -12.11
CA VAL A 86 4.33 7.28 -10.69
C VAL A 86 5.29 6.17 -10.32
N GLN A 87 6.21 5.78 -11.22
CA GLN A 87 7.17 4.74 -10.92
C GLN A 87 8.04 5.10 -9.71
N GLN A 88 8.59 6.33 -9.69
CA GLN A 88 9.39 6.77 -8.55
C GLN A 88 8.54 6.86 -7.28
N LEU A 89 7.31 7.37 -7.36
CA LEU A 89 6.39 7.42 -6.23
C LEU A 89 6.10 6.03 -5.65
N ALA A 90 5.89 5.04 -6.50
CA ALA A 90 5.67 3.66 -6.07
C ALA A 90 6.92 3.07 -5.39
N ARG A 91 8.12 3.37 -5.89
CA ARG A 91 9.38 2.97 -5.25
C ARG A 91 9.56 3.64 -3.89
N ASP A 92 9.34 4.95 -3.82
CA ASP A 92 9.47 5.74 -2.59
C ASP A 92 8.52 5.20 -1.50
N LEU A 93 7.30 4.82 -1.87
CA LEU A 93 6.35 4.17 -0.96
C LEU A 93 6.87 2.80 -0.48
N ILE A 94 7.33 1.93 -1.38
CA ILE A 94 7.88 0.62 -0.99
C ILE A 94 9.12 0.77 -0.11
N GLU A 95 10.00 1.73 -0.40
CA GLU A 95 11.19 2.00 0.40
C GLU A 95 10.83 2.55 1.79
N THR A 96 9.86 3.46 1.85
CA THR A 96 9.41 4.07 3.12
C THR A 96 8.74 3.06 4.04
N PHE A 97 7.90 2.15 3.49
CA PHE A 97 7.09 1.22 4.29
C PHE A 97 7.64 -0.22 4.29
N GLY A 98 8.64 -0.53 3.46
CA GLY A 98 9.37 -1.79 3.40
C GLY A 98 8.76 -2.89 2.53
N SER A 99 7.44 -2.90 2.29
CA SER A 99 6.78 -3.88 1.41
C SER A 99 5.41 -3.42 0.93
N LEU A 100 4.88 -4.02 -0.14
CA LEU A 100 3.55 -3.68 -0.66
C LEU A 100 2.46 -3.83 0.41
N ALA A 101 2.49 -4.93 1.15
CA ALA A 101 1.52 -5.16 2.22
C ALA A 101 1.61 -4.10 3.34
N SER A 102 2.80 -3.57 3.61
CA SER A 102 2.99 -2.49 4.60
C SER A 102 2.53 -1.14 4.05
N VAL A 103 2.68 -0.87 2.75
CA VAL A 103 2.08 0.31 2.09
C VAL A 103 0.56 0.28 2.21
N LEU A 104 -0.08 -0.86 1.90
CA LEU A 104 -1.53 -1.01 2.00
C LEU A 104 -2.00 -0.77 3.45
N ALA A 105 -1.29 -1.32 4.44
CA ALA A 105 -1.65 -1.21 5.86
C ALA A 105 -1.32 0.14 6.52
N ALA A 106 -0.46 0.97 5.92
CA ALA A 106 0.02 2.22 6.52
C ALA A 106 -1.11 3.22 6.82
N GLU A 107 -1.09 3.88 7.97
CA GLU A 107 -2.11 4.89 8.32
C GLU A 107 -2.21 6.00 7.24
N PRO A 108 -3.42 6.50 6.92
CA PRO A 108 -3.60 7.55 5.90
C PRO A 108 -2.70 8.77 6.13
N ALA A 109 -2.56 9.20 7.39
CA ALA A 109 -1.70 10.31 7.77
C ALA A 109 -0.21 10.03 7.54
N ALA A 110 0.23 8.77 7.59
CA ALA A 110 1.61 8.39 7.27
C ALA A 110 1.85 8.39 5.76
N LEU A 111 0.88 7.90 4.97
CA LEU A 111 0.95 7.92 3.51
C LEU A 111 1.05 9.36 2.97
N LEU A 112 0.26 10.29 3.51
CA LEU A 112 0.26 11.71 3.13
C LEU A 112 1.59 12.45 3.42
N LYS A 113 2.47 11.89 4.26
CA LYS A 113 3.80 12.47 4.52
C LYS A 113 4.79 12.18 3.39
N VAL A 114 4.51 11.18 2.55
CA VAL A 114 5.35 10.87 1.39
C VAL A 114 5.09 11.94 0.32
N ARG A 115 6.17 12.56 -0.17
CA ARG A 115 6.07 13.61 -1.20
C ARG A 115 5.26 13.08 -2.37
N ASP A 116 4.40 13.95 -2.92
CA ASP A 116 3.56 13.67 -4.09
C ASP A 116 2.38 12.70 -3.87
N VAL A 117 2.22 12.12 -2.68
CA VAL A 117 1.00 11.37 -2.30
C VAL A 117 -0.12 12.35 -1.96
N GLY A 118 -1.21 12.28 -2.74
CA GLY A 118 -2.45 13.01 -2.46
C GLY A 118 -3.58 12.09 -2.02
N GLU A 119 -4.71 12.67 -1.62
CA GLU A 119 -5.89 11.95 -1.11
C GLU A 119 -6.40 10.87 -2.08
N ALA A 120 -6.36 11.11 -3.39
CA ALA A 120 -6.77 10.13 -4.39
C ALA A 120 -5.91 8.84 -4.36
N ALA A 121 -4.60 9.00 -4.18
CA ALA A 121 -3.68 7.86 -4.05
C ALA A 121 -3.91 7.11 -2.75
N VAL A 122 -4.07 7.84 -1.64
CA VAL A 122 -4.40 7.26 -0.33
C VAL A 122 -5.72 6.48 -0.41
N SER A 123 -6.75 7.06 -1.01
CA SER A 123 -8.05 6.40 -1.19
C SER A 123 -7.91 5.09 -1.97
N LEU A 124 -7.20 5.07 -3.11
CA LEU A 124 -7.00 3.85 -3.88
C LEU A 124 -6.20 2.78 -3.10
N ILE A 125 -5.15 3.18 -2.39
CA ILE A 125 -4.37 2.28 -1.53
C ILE A 125 -5.27 1.66 -0.45
N LYS A 126 -6.12 2.47 0.18
CA LYS A 126 -7.04 2.01 1.23
C LYS A 126 -8.21 1.18 0.73
N VAL A 127 -8.68 1.44 -0.49
CA VAL A 127 -9.64 0.56 -1.16
C VAL A 127 -9.00 -0.81 -1.43
N ALA A 128 -7.75 -0.85 -1.92
CA ALA A 128 -7.05 -2.11 -2.16
C ALA A 128 -6.83 -2.91 -0.86
N GLU A 129 -6.46 -2.25 0.25
CA GLU A 129 -6.41 -2.87 1.58
C GLU A 129 -7.76 -3.47 1.98
N ALA A 130 -8.84 -2.68 1.89
CA ALA A 130 -10.18 -3.10 2.29
C ALA A 130 -10.69 -4.30 1.46
N LEU A 131 -10.43 -4.31 0.15
CA LEU A 131 -10.78 -5.43 -0.73
C LEU A 131 -10.01 -6.71 -0.35
N GLY A 132 -8.72 -6.61 -0.03
CA GLY A 132 -7.94 -7.74 0.44
C GLY A 132 -8.49 -8.34 1.74
N VAL A 133 -8.92 -7.48 2.67
CA VAL A 133 -9.58 -7.90 3.92
C VAL A 133 -10.92 -8.57 3.64
N GLU A 134 -11.75 -8.03 2.75
CA GLU A 134 -13.06 -8.61 2.43
C GLU A 134 -12.95 -9.98 1.76
N LEU A 135 -11.99 -10.14 0.84
CA LEU A 135 -11.71 -11.45 0.21
C LEU A 135 -11.26 -12.50 1.25
N ALA A 136 -10.38 -12.11 2.18
CA ALA A 136 -9.96 -13.00 3.25
C ALA A 136 -11.12 -13.33 4.20
N ARG A 137 -12.00 -12.36 4.46
CA ARG A 137 -13.21 -12.55 5.27
C ARG A 137 -14.16 -13.55 4.62
N GLU A 138 -14.38 -13.46 3.32
CA GLU A 138 -15.25 -14.39 2.60
C GLU A 138 -14.77 -15.84 2.78
N GLY A 139 -13.46 -16.09 2.65
CA GLY A 139 -12.89 -17.42 2.90
C GLY A 139 -13.04 -17.90 4.36
N ALA A 140 -13.01 -16.99 5.34
CA ALA A 140 -13.22 -17.32 6.75
C ALA A 140 -14.70 -17.51 7.11
N VAL A 141 -15.62 -16.89 6.38
CA VAL A 141 -17.08 -16.95 6.59
C VAL A 141 -17.73 -18.05 5.75
N SER A 142 -17.08 -18.52 4.68
CA SER A 142 -17.57 -19.60 3.83
C SER A 142 -17.51 -20.94 4.58
N GLY A 143 -18.58 -21.27 5.30
CA GLY A 143 -18.72 -22.54 6.02
C GLY A 143 -18.50 -22.45 7.52
N GLU A 144 -18.00 -23.52 8.12
CA GLU A 144 -17.70 -23.59 9.54
C GLU A 144 -16.27 -23.07 9.80
N VAL A 145 -16.13 -22.07 10.67
CA VAL A 145 -14.86 -21.41 11.03
C VAL A 145 -13.81 -22.43 11.47
N LEU A 146 -14.22 -23.43 12.26
CA LEU A 146 -13.33 -24.49 12.72
C LEU A 146 -12.96 -25.50 11.61
N GLY A 147 -13.78 -25.60 10.56
CA GLY A 147 -13.49 -26.43 9.39
C GLY A 147 -12.47 -25.82 8.45
N ASN A 148 -12.15 -24.53 8.59
CA ASN A 148 -11.15 -23.83 7.78
C ASN A 148 -10.34 -22.84 8.64
N TYR A 149 -9.63 -23.38 9.63
CA TYR A 149 -8.88 -22.58 10.60
C TYR A 149 -7.80 -21.69 9.96
N ASP A 150 -7.18 -22.15 8.87
CA ASP A 150 -6.19 -21.38 8.13
C ASP A 150 -6.80 -20.12 7.49
N ALA A 151 -8.03 -20.20 6.97
CA ALA A 151 -8.73 -19.03 6.44
C ALA A 151 -9.05 -18.02 7.56
N VAL A 152 -9.37 -18.48 8.77
CA VAL A 152 -9.59 -17.63 9.94
C VAL A 152 -8.31 -16.89 10.33
N ILE A 153 -7.17 -17.60 10.35
CA ILE A 153 -5.86 -17.00 10.61
C ILE A 153 -5.51 -16.00 9.51
N ALA A 154 -5.73 -16.35 8.24
CA ALA A 154 -5.48 -15.46 7.11
C ALA A 154 -6.34 -14.18 7.20
N TYR A 155 -7.62 -14.32 7.53
CA TYR A 155 -8.52 -13.20 7.77
C TYR A 155 -8.02 -12.31 8.90
N CYS A 156 -7.67 -12.88 10.05
CA CYS A 156 -7.15 -12.11 11.18
C CYS A 156 -5.83 -11.40 10.82
N ARG A 157 -4.91 -12.08 10.12
CA ARG A 157 -3.66 -11.45 9.64
C ARG A 157 -3.92 -10.30 8.68
N ALA A 158 -4.85 -10.46 7.75
CA ALA A 158 -5.24 -9.39 6.82
C ALA A 158 -5.87 -8.20 7.56
N ARG A 159 -6.74 -8.47 8.54
CA ARG A 159 -7.51 -7.44 9.26
C ARG A 159 -6.71 -6.64 10.28
N MET A 160 -5.71 -7.26 10.93
CA MET A 160 -5.04 -6.66 12.08
C MET A 160 -3.54 -6.93 12.22
N GLY A 161 -2.96 -7.89 11.48
CA GLY A 161 -1.55 -8.28 11.66
C GLY A 161 -0.53 -7.18 11.37
N ARG A 162 -0.93 -6.10 10.67
CA ARG A 162 -0.06 -4.96 10.33
C ARG A 162 -0.49 -3.65 10.98
N LYS A 163 -1.47 -3.67 11.89
CA LYS A 163 -1.91 -2.46 12.56
C LYS A 163 -0.82 -1.95 13.51
N PRO A 164 -0.55 -0.64 13.54
CA PRO A 164 0.50 -0.06 14.39
C PRO A 164 0.09 0.00 15.87
N VAL A 165 -1.19 -0.19 16.16
CA VAL A 165 -1.76 -0.20 17.51
C VAL A 165 -2.33 -1.58 17.75
N GLU A 166 -2.20 -2.05 18.99
CA GLU A 166 -2.85 -3.26 19.46
C GLU A 166 -4.37 -3.08 19.50
N GLU A 167 -5.08 -4.02 18.87
CA GLU A 167 -6.53 -4.10 18.85
C GLU A 167 -6.96 -5.48 19.34
N PHE A 168 -7.91 -5.53 20.28
CA PHE A 168 -8.56 -6.75 20.71
C PHE A 168 -9.90 -6.93 19.97
N ARG A 169 -10.14 -8.14 19.46
CA ARG A 169 -11.34 -8.54 18.72
C ARG A 169 -11.91 -9.82 19.29
N VAL A 170 -13.20 -9.99 19.05
CA VAL A 170 -13.92 -11.22 19.36
C VAL A 170 -14.67 -11.66 18.10
N LEU A 171 -14.41 -12.90 17.69
CA LEU A 171 -15.19 -13.58 16.68
C LEU A 171 -16.28 -14.38 17.39
N PHE A 172 -17.54 -14.02 17.15
CA PHE A 172 -18.71 -14.64 17.74
C PHE A 172 -19.26 -15.73 16.81
N LEU A 173 -19.46 -16.94 17.33
CA LEU A 173 -19.83 -18.09 16.53
C LEU A 173 -21.18 -18.71 16.97
N ASP A 174 -21.90 -19.27 15.99
CA ASP A 174 -23.09 -20.08 16.24
C ASP A 174 -22.76 -21.53 16.61
N ASN A 175 -23.79 -22.35 16.83
CA ASN A 175 -23.66 -23.76 17.21
C ASN A 175 -23.11 -24.69 16.13
N ARG A 176 -22.94 -24.18 14.91
CA ARG A 176 -22.24 -24.85 13.81
C ARG A 176 -20.88 -24.20 13.56
N ASN A 177 -20.38 -23.43 14.52
CA ASN A 177 -19.12 -22.68 14.43
C ASN A 177 -19.07 -21.74 13.22
N ARG A 178 -20.19 -21.16 12.79
CA ARG A 178 -20.21 -20.16 11.72
C ARG A 178 -20.05 -18.77 12.32
N LEU A 179 -19.32 -17.89 11.64
CA LEU A 179 -19.10 -16.52 12.12
C LEU A 179 -20.41 -15.72 12.09
N LEU A 180 -20.93 -15.39 13.27
CA LEU A 180 -22.07 -14.47 13.42
C LEU A 180 -21.61 -13.02 13.27
N ARG A 181 -20.56 -12.64 14.00
CA ARG A 181 -20.02 -11.29 14.06
C ARG A 181 -18.50 -11.31 14.33
N ASP A 182 -17.78 -10.38 13.71
CA ASP A 182 -16.44 -9.95 14.11
C ASP A 182 -16.57 -8.55 14.68
N GLU A 183 -16.20 -8.36 15.94
CA GLU A 183 -16.23 -7.05 16.57
C GLU A 183 -14.92 -6.73 17.28
N ARG A 184 -14.42 -5.53 17.00
CA ARG A 184 -13.39 -4.89 17.82
C ARG A 184 -13.99 -4.50 19.16
N GLN A 185 -13.40 -4.97 20.25
CA GLN A 185 -13.77 -4.50 21.58
C GLN A 185 -13.22 -3.07 21.73
N THR A 186 -14.06 -2.16 22.23
CA THR A 186 -13.98 -0.69 22.09
C THR A 186 -12.60 -0.08 22.39
N THR A 187 -12.30 1.05 21.76
CA THR A 187 -11.08 1.85 21.95
C THR A 187 -11.11 2.67 23.24
N GLY A 188 -10.25 2.34 24.18
CA GLY A 188 -9.78 3.21 25.27
C GLY A 188 -8.36 3.71 24.97
N THR A 189 -8.01 4.87 25.53
CA THR A 189 -6.81 5.68 25.25
C THR A 189 -5.48 4.91 25.18
N ILE A 190 -4.55 5.46 24.37
CA ILE A 190 -3.09 5.32 24.15
C ILE A 190 -2.28 4.19 24.87
N ASN A 191 -2.68 3.68 26.04
CA ASN A 191 -1.89 2.74 26.85
C ASN A 191 -2.68 1.48 27.27
N HIS A 192 -3.26 0.72 26.33
CA HIS A 192 -3.98 -0.56 26.54
C HIS A 192 -5.48 -0.40 26.88
N THR A 193 -6.35 -1.05 26.12
CA THR A 193 -7.76 -1.24 26.51
C THR A 193 -7.95 -2.69 26.95
N PRO A 194 -8.19 -2.96 28.24
CA PRO A 194 -8.46 -4.31 28.69
C PRO A 194 -9.72 -4.86 28.03
N ALA A 195 -9.66 -6.07 27.50
CA ALA A 195 -10.86 -6.82 27.14
C ALA A 195 -11.58 -7.22 28.44
N TYR A 196 -12.65 -6.52 28.78
CA TYR A 196 -13.38 -6.79 30.01
C TYR A 196 -14.29 -8.02 29.83
N PRO A 197 -14.17 -9.06 30.67
CA PRO A 197 -15.00 -10.26 30.57
C PRO A 197 -16.50 -9.96 30.51
N ARG A 198 -16.99 -8.99 31.30
CA ARG A 198 -18.40 -8.58 31.29
C ARG A 198 -18.87 -8.09 29.93
N GLU A 199 -18.04 -7.35 29.18
CA GLU A 199 -18.43 -6.78 27.88
C GLU A 199 -18.41 -7.86 26.81
N VAL A 200 -17.38 -8.72 26.83
CA VAL A 200 -17.28 -9.88 25.93
C VAL A 200 -18.48 -10.81 26.12
N CYS A 201 -18.80 -11.16 27.37
CA CYS A 201 -19.93 -12.03 27.70
C CYS A 201 -21.28 -11.38 27.38
N ARG A 202 -21.49 -10.11 27.76
CA ARG A 202 -22.70 -9.35 27.39
C ARG A 202 -22.90 -9.40 25.89
N ARG A 203 -21.85 -9.11 25.12
CA ARG A 203 -21.95 -9.06 23.67
C ARG A 203 -22.20 -10.43 23.06
N ALA A 204 -21.55 -11.48 23.56
CA ALA A 204 -21.80 -12.86 23.13
C ALA A 204 -23.28 -13.24 23.30
N LEU A 205 -23.90 -12.88 24.43
CA LEU A 205 -25.32 -13.11 24.66
C LEU A 205 -26.21 -12.29 23.71
N GLU A 206 -25.91 -11.01 23.51
CA GLU A 206 -26.68 -10.13 22.61
C GLU A 206 -26.72 -10.61 21.16
N VAL A 207 -25.62 -11.21 20.67
CA VAL A 207 -25.53 -11.72 19.30
C VAL A 207 -25.94 -13.19 19.18
N GLY A 208 -26.30 -13.83 20.30
CA GLY A 208 -26.67 -15.25 20.34
C GLY A 208 -25.51 -16.21 20.06
N ALA A 209 -24.29 -15.82 20.42
CA ALA A 209 -23.11 -16.67 20.27
C ALA A 209 -23.12 -17.80 21.29
N VAL A 210 -22.79 -19.01 20.84
CA VAL A 210 -22.57 -20.16 21.73
C VAL A 210 -21.08 -20.40 21.97
N SER A 211 -20.22 -19.81 21.14
CA SER A 211 -18.79 -19.84 21.30
C SER A 211 -18.11 -18.62 20.71
N ILE A 212 -16.88 -18.37 21.15
CA ILE A 212 -16.09 -17.21 20.75
C ILE A 212 -14.63 -17.60 20.46
N ILE A 213 -13.98 -16.83 19.59
CA ILE A 213 -12.51 -16.81 19.43
C ILE A 213 -12.04 -15.40 19.79
N LEU A 214 -11.08 -15.32 20.72
CA LEU A 214 -10.42 -14.08 21.09
C LEU A 214 -9.26 -13.82 20.15
N VAL A 215 -9.01 -12.57 19.75
CA VAL A 215 -7.91 -12.23 18.86
C VAL A 215 -7.31 -10.88 19.25
N HIS A 216 -6.00 -10.78 19.41
CA HIS A 216 -5.30 -9.49 19.48
C HIS A 216 -4.04 -9.48 18.63
N ASN A 217 -3.56 -8.29 18.26
CA ASN A 217 -2.32 -8.16 17.48
C ASN A 217 -1.19 -7.60 18.32
N HIS A 218 0.02 -8.09 18.08
CA HIS A 218 1.23 -7.50 18.62
C HIS A 218 1.94 -6.68 17.53
N PRO A 219 1.92 -5.34 17.59
CA PRO A 219 2.64 -4.49 16.64
C PRO A 219 4.16 -4.72 16.65
N SER A 220 4.71 -5.25 17.76
CA SER A 220 6.13 -5.60 17.90
C SER A 220 6.60 -6.70 16.94
N GLY A 221 5.69 -7.52 16.42
CA GLY A 221 6.01 -8.67 15.57
C GLY A 221 6.22 -9.98 16.32
N ASP A 222 6.41 -9.94 17.64
CA ASP A 222 6.58 -11.12 18.51
C ASP A 222 5.21 -11.63 19.00
N PRO A 223 4.78 -12.86 18.64
CA PRO A 223 3.48 -13.39 19.06
C PRO A 223 3.49 -13.95 20.50
N THR A 224 4.57 -13.82 21.25
CA THR A 224 4.69 -14.34 22.62
C THR A 224 3.70 -13.65 23.56
N PRO A 225 2.82 -14.39 24.27
CA PRO A 225 1.84 -13.80 25.17
C PRO A 225 2.51 -13.19 26.40
N SER A 226 2.02 -12.01 26.78
CA SER A 226 2.30 -11.41 28.08
C SER A 226 1.53 -12.11 29.20
N ARG A 227 1.92 -11.83 30.46
CA ARG A 227 1.13 -12.27 31.62
C ARG A 227 -0.29 -11.69 31.62
N SER A 228 -0.44 -10.46 31.12
CA SER A 228 -1.73 -9.78 31.00
C SER A 228 -2.67 -10.53 30.05
N ASP A 229 -2.15 -11.04 28.94
CA ASP A 229 -2.94 -11.79 27.94
C ASP A 229 -3.44 -13.09 28.53
N ILE A 230 -2.57 -13.82 29.24
CA ILE A 230 -2.92 -15.07 29.92
C ILE A 230 -4.00 -14.83 30.99
N GLU A 231 -3.82 -13.83 31.86
CA GLU A 231 -4.79 -13.51 32.89
C GLU A 231 -6.13 -13.06 32.32
N THR A 232 -6.12 -12.20 31.31
CA THR A 232 -7.32 -11.71 30.63
C THR A 232 -8.09 -12.88 30.00
N THR A 233 -7.39 -13.76 29.29
CA THR A 233 -7.99 -14.95 28.67
C THR A 233 -8.65 -15.84 29.70
N ARG A 234 -7.97 -16.16 30.80
CA ARG A 234 -8.52 -17.01 31.87
C ARG A 234 -9.77 -16.41 32.51
N ARG A 235 -9.79 -15.09 32.71
CA ARG A 235 -10.97 -14.40 33.27
C ARG A 235 -12.14 -14.42 32.29
N ILE A 236 -11.88 -14.22 31.00
CA ILE A 236 -12.92 -14.31 29.95
C ILE A 236 -13.45 -15.74 29.86
N ASP A 237 -12.59 -16.74 29.82
CA ASP A 237 -12.98 -18.15 29.73
C ASP A 237 -13.84 -18.59 30.92
N ALA A 238 -13.41 -18.28 32.14
CA ALA A 238 -14.18 -18.61 33.34
C ALA A 238 -15.58 -17.95 33.34
N ALA A 239 -15.68 -16.69 32.92
CA ALA A 239 -16.95 -15.97 32.83
C ALA A 239 -17.85 -16.54 31.72
N ALA A 240 -17.30 -16.74 30.52
CA ALA A 240 -18.01 -17.29 29.37
C ALA A 240 -18.55 -18.70 29.66
N LYS A 241 -17.74 -19.55 30.28
CA LYS A 241 -18.12 -20.91 30.68
C LYS A 241 -19.30 -20.94 31.64
N THR A 242 -19.37 -20.00 32.59
CA THR A 242 -20.50 -19.86 33.53
C THR A 242 -21.81 -19.57 32.81
N LEU A 243 -21.74 -18.94 31.63
CA LEU A 243 -22.88 -18.59 30.78
C LEU A 243 -23.13 -19.62 29.67
N GLY A 244 -22.41 -20.75 29.66
CA GLY A 244 -22.54 -21.77 28.62
C GLY A 244 -21.91 -21.37 27.27
N ILE A 245 -21.05 -20.36 27.25
CA ILE A 245 -20.33 -19.91 26.04
C ILE A 245 -18.92 -20.50 26.05
N SER A 246 -18.54 -21.20 24.98
CA SER A 246 -17.19 -21.81 24.87
C SER A 246 -16.17 -20.82 24.29
N VAL A 247 -15.00 -20.68 24.90
CA VAL A 247 -13.86 -20.01 24.25
C VAL A 247 -13.09 -21.06 23.44
N HIS A 248 -13.09 -20.96 22.12
CA HIS A 248 -12.43 -21.94 21.26
C HIS A 248 -10.92 -21.75 21.20
N ASP A 249 -10.47 -20.51 21.15
CA ASP A 249 -9.06 -20.16 21.13
C ASP A 249 -8.87 -18.68 21.49
N HIS A 250 -7.60 -18.34 21.74
CA HIS A 250 -7.11 -16.99 21.73
C HIS A 250 -5.91 -16.89 20.78
N LEU A 251 -6.05 -16.09 19.73
CA LEU A 251 -5.06 -15.88 18.70
C LEU A 251 -4.28 -14.58 18.93
N ILE A 252 -2.95 -14.68 19.01
CA ILE A 252 -2.04 -13.53 18.92
C ILE A 252 -1.55 -13.43 17.49
N VAL A 253 -1.84 -12.33 16.82
CA VAL A 253 -1.57 -12.14 15.38
C VAL A 253 -0.49 -11.09 15.17
N THR A 254 0.51 -11.42 14.35
CA THR A 254 1.56 -10.48 13.96
C THR A 254 1.61 -10.36 12.44
N ARG A 255 2.59 -9.61 11.92
CA ARG A 255 2.80 -9.45 10.48
C ARG A 255 3.11 -10.78 9.79
N GLY A 256 3.83 -11.67 10.46
CA GLY A 256 4.36 -12.91 9.88
C GLY A 256 3.88 -14.18 10.59
N GLU A 257 3.52 -14.10 11.86
CA GLU A 257 3.24 -15.26 12.69
C GLU A 257 1.91 -15.12 13.42
N THR A 258 1.40 -16.26 13.88
CA THR A 258 0.22 -16.33 14.73
C THR A 258 0.44 -17.39 15.78
N LEU A 259 0.14 -17.07 17.03
CA LEU A 259 0.18 -18.03 18.13
C LEU A 259 -1.25 -18.32 18.58
N SER A 260 -1.55 -19.61 18.77
CA SER A 260 -2.79 -20.12 19.34
C SER A 260 -2.56 -20.49 20.80
N PHE A 261 -3.40 -19.99 21.71
CA PHE A 261 -3.36 -20.37 23.12
C PHE A 261 -3.72 -21.83 23.30
N LYS A 262 -4.70 -22.33 22.54
CA LYS A 262 -5.10 -23.73 22.56
C LYS A 262 -3.95 -24.66 22.17
N THR A 263 -3.25 -24.38 21.07
CA THR A 263 -2.08 -25.18 20.64
C THR A 263 -0.92 -25.07 21.62
N LYS A 264 -0.79 -23.94 22.32
CA LYS A 264 0.24 -23.74 23.36
C LYS A 264 -0.14 -24.29 24.75
N GLY A 265 -1.35 -24.84 24.92
CA GLY A 265 -1.83 -25.35 26.21
C GLY A 265 -2.07 -24.26 27.26
N LEU A 266 -2.39 -23.04 26.82
CA LEU A 266 -2.70 -21.89 27.68
C LEU A 266 -4.21 -21.70 27.92
N LEU A 267 -5.02 -22.43 27.16
CA LEU A 267 -6.49 -22.52 27.22
C LEU A 267 -6.90 -23.99 27.29
#